data_AF-A0A973RL26-F1
#
_entry.id   AF-A0A973RL26-F1
#
_cell.length_a   1.000
_cell.length_b   1.000
_cell.length_c   1.000
_cell.angle_alpha   90.00
_cell.angle_beta   90.00
_cell.angle_gamma   90.00
#
_symmetry.space_group_name_H-M   'P 1'
#
loop_
_entity.id
_entity.type
_entity.pdbx_description
1 polymer ?
#
loop_
_entity_poly.entity_id
_entity_poly.type
_entity_poly.pdbx_seq_one_letter_code
_entity_poly.pdbx_strand_id
1 'polypeptide(L)'
;MIELFGSALVTFLVIIDPPGCAPIFASLTSGATAAQRRGMAMRSSLIAWFILMFFALLGRPLLQWLGISLASFRNAGGIMLFMIAIDMVFERR
;
A
#
# COMPACT_ATOMS: atom_id res chain seq x y z
N MET A 1 -4.24 -18.70 18.11
CA MET A 1 -4.04 -19.02 16.67
C MET A 1 -5.06 -18.31 15.79
N ILE A 2 -6.38 -18.49 16.02
CA ILE A 2 -7.43 -17.82 15.22
C ILE A 2 -7.37 -16.29 15.34
N GLU A 3 -7.15 -15.73 16.53
CA GLU A 3 -7.03 -14.27 16.71
C GLU A 3 -5.83 -13.67 15.96
N LEU A 4 -4.67 -14.33 16.04
CA LEU A 4 -3.47 -13.91 15.32
C LEU A 4 -3.71 -13.92 13.80
N PHE A 5 -4.35 -14.99 13.31
CA PHE A 5 -4.72 -15.11 11.90
C PHE A 5 -5.70 -14.01 11.47
N GLY A 6 -6.76 -13.78 12.25
CA GLY A 6 -7.75 -12.74 11.94
C GLY A 6 -7.14 -11.34 11.92
N SER A 7 -6.32 -10.99 12.92
CA SER A 7 -5.65 -9.70 12.98
C SER A 7 -4.66 -9.49 11.83
N ALA A 8 -3.87 -10.52 11.49
CA ALA A 8 -2.94 -10.45 10.37
C ALA A 8 -3.67 -10.32 9.02
N LEU A 9 -4.77 -11.05 8.83
CA LEU A 9 -5.59 -10.99 7.62
C LEU A 9 -6.23 -9.62 7.43
N VAL A 10 -6.84 -9.06 8.47
CA VAL A 10 -7.41 -7.71 8.44
C VAL A 10 -6.33 -6.69 8.13
N THR A 11 -5.18 -6.76 8.82
CA THR A 11 -4.05 -5.86 8.57
C THR A 11 -3.57 -5.92 7.12
N PHE A 12 -3.44 -7.12 6.56
CA PHE A 12 -3.04 -7.33 5.18
C PHE A 12 -4.03 -6.72 4.18
N LEU A 13 -5.34 -6.95 4.37
CA LEU A 13 -6.38 -6.40 3.49
C LEU A 13 -6.43 -4.88 3.54
N VAL A 14 -6.29 -4.29 4.73
CA VAL A 14 -6.24 -2.83 4.90
C VAL A 14 -5.00 -2.24 4.23
N ILE A 15 -3.83 -2.89 4.34
CA ILE A 15 -2.59 -2.41 3.72
C ILE A 15 -2.62 -2.49 2.20
N ILE A 16 -3.19 -3.55 1.62
CA ILE A 16 -3.28 -3.70 0.16
C ILE A 16 -4.32 -2.77 -0.45
N ASP A 17 -5.37 -2.43 0.30
CA ASP A 17 -6.51 -1.64 -0.16
C ASP A 17 -7.10 -2.12 -1.51
N PRO A 18 -7.58 -3.39 -1.60
CA PRO A 18 -8.25 -3.87 -2.81
C PRO A 18 -9.44 -2.99 -3.27
N PRO A 19 -10.33 -2.52 -2.36
CA PRO A 19 -11.46 -1.67 -2.74
C PRO A 19 -11.06 -0.32 -3.34
N GLY A 20 -9.98 0.32 -2.87
CA GLY A 20 -9.46 1.55 -3.49
C GLY A 20 -8.70 1.30 -4.78
N CYS A 21 -7.88 0.24 -4.83
CA CYS A 21 -7.08 -0.09 -6.01
C CYS A 21 -7.90 -0.58 -7.21
N ALA A 22 -9.00 -1.31 -6.98
CA ALA A 22 -9.83 -1.86 -8.06
C ALA A 22 -10.43 -0.80 -9.01
N PRO A 23 -11.13 0.25 -8.53
CA PRO A 23 -11.69 1.29 -9.40
C PRO A 23 -10.59 2.16 -10.03
N ILE A 24 -9.48 2.43 -9.33
CA ILE A 24 -8.33 3.17 -9.88
C ILE A 24 -7.72 2.37 -11.05
N PHE A 25 -7.51 1.07 -10.88
CA PHE A 25 -7.01 0.24 -11.97
C PHE A 25 -8.02 0.12 -13.11
N ALA A 26 -9.31 0.00 -12.81
CA ALA A 26 -10.36 -0.04 -13.83
C ALA A 26 -10.43 1.26 -14.66
N SER A 27 -10.32 2.42 -14.03
CA SER A 27 -10.34 3.71 -14.71
C SER A 27 -9.11 3.90 -15.61
N LEU A 28 -7.91 3.55 -15.11
CA LEU A 28 -6.65 3.63 -15.85
C LEU A 28 -6.55 2.63 -17.01
N THR A 29 -7.34 1.55 -16.99
CA THR A 29 -7.32 0.50 -18.03
C THR A 29 -8.56 0.48 -18.94
N SER A 30 -9.42 1.48 -18.84
CA SER A 30 -10.73 1.56 -19.54
C SER A 30 -10.67 1.49 -21.07
N GLY A 31 -9.54 1.87 -21.69
CA GLY A 31 -9.31 1.79 -23.14
C GLY A 31 -8.37 0.66 -23.60
N ALA A 32 -7.88 -0.18 -22.69
CA ALA A 32 -6.89 -1.20 -23.00
C ALA A 32 -7.51 -2.51 -23.48
N THR A 33 -6.86 -3.19 -24.43
CA THR A 33 -7.23 -4.57 -24.79
C THR A 33 -7.01 -5.53 -23.61
N ALA A 34 -7.69 -6.68 -23.60
CA ALA A 34 -7.55 -7.66 -22.53
C ALA A 34 -6.10 -8.14 -22.31
N ALA A 35 -5.32 -8.25 -23.40
CA ALA A 35 -3.91 -8.61 -23.34
C ALA A 35 -3.07 -7.52 -22.66
N GLN A 36 -3.26 -6.24 -23.05
CA GLN A 36 -2.58 -5.10 -22.43
C GLN A 36 -2.97 -4.96 -20.95
N ARG A 37 -4.25 -5.17 -20.60
CA ARG A 37 -4.73 -5.10 -19.23
C ARG A 37 -4.07 -6.15 -18.33
N ARG A 38 -3.92 -7.40 -18.79
CA ARG A 38 -3.16 -8.43 -18.04
C ARG A 38 -1.68 -8.09 -17.93
N GLY A 39 -1.08 -7.59 -19.01
CA GLY A 39 0.32 -7.15 -18.98
C GLY A 39 0.57 -6.05 -17.95
N MET A 40 -0.32 -5.06 -17.87
CA MET A 40 -0.27 -4.02 -16.85
C MET A 40 -0.44 -4.59 -15.44
N ALA A 41 -1.43 -5.47 -15.22
CA ALA A 41 -1.63 -6.10 -13.92
C ALA A 41 -0.39 -6.86 -13.43
N MET A 42 0.22 -7.70 -14.29
CA MET A 42 1.45 -8.42 -13.93
C MET A 42 2.62 -7.48 -13.64
N ARG A 43 2.82 -6.45 -14.47
CA ARG A 43 3.89 -5.47 -14.24
C ARG A 43 3.71 -4.72 -12.92
N SER A 44 2.51 -4.22 -12.65
CA SER A 44 2.20 -3.54 -11.39
C SER A 44 2.40 -4.45 -10.19
N SER A 45 1.95 -5.71 -10.26
CA SER A 45 2.15 -6.69 -9.19
C SER A 45 3.63 -7.01 -8.96
N LEU A 46 4.43 -7.13 -10.03
CA LEU A 46 5.88 -7.35 -9.90
C LEU A 46 6.57 -6.15 -9.25
N ILE A 47 6.24 -4.93 -9.68
CA ILE A 47 6.78 -3.70 -9.08
C ILE A 47 6.43 -3.64 -7.60
N ALA A 48 5.16 -3.85 -7.24
CA ALA A 48 4.72 -3.90 -5.85
C ALA A 48 5.46 -4.97 -5.05
N TRP A 49 5.65 -6.17 -5.60
CA TRP A 49 6.41 -7.24 -4.97
C TRP A 49 7.85 -6.84 -4.68
N PHE A 50 8.54 -6.20 -5.62
CA PHE A 50 9.92 -5.72 -5.40
C PHE A 50 9.99 -4.64 -4.32
N ILE A 51 9.05 -3.68 -4.31
CA ILE A 51 8.98 -2.65 -3.27
C ILE A 51 8.76 -3.28 -1.89
N LEU A 52 7.80 -4.21 -1.79
CA LEU A 52 7.52 -4.91 -0.54
C LEU A 52 8.72 -5.74 -0.07
N MET A 53 9.38 -6.49 -0.95
CA MET A 53 10.59 -7.25 -0.62
C MET A 53 11.73 -6.35 -0.18
N PHE A 54 11.92 -5.21 -0.85
CA PHE A 54 12.92 -4.23 -0.47
C PHE A 54 12.70 -3.73 0.97
N PHE A 55 11.49 -3.28 1.31
CA PHE A 55 11.19 -2.82 2.66
C PHE A 55 11.13 -3.95 3.70
N ALA A 56 10.74 -5.16 3.31
CA ALA A 56 10.75 -6.32 4.19
C ALA A 56 12.18 -6.67 4.65
N LEU A 57 13.15 -6.59 3.73
CA LEU A 57 14.56 -6.92 4.00
C LEU A 57 15.33 -5.74 4.60
N LEU A 58 15.14 -4.54 4.07
CA LEU A 58 15.96 -3.36 4.38
C LEU A 58 15.27 -2.33 5.27
N GLY A 59 13.96 -2.41 5.48
CA GLY A 59 13.20 -1.39 6.19
C GLY A 59 13.63 -1.21 7.65
N ARG A 60 13.82 -2.29 8.41
CA ARG A 60 14.27 -2.19 9.81
C ARG A 60 15.70 -1.62 9.94
N PRO A 61 16.71 -2.14 9.21
CA PRO A 61 18.05 -1.56 9.21
C PRO A 61 18.05 -0.07 8.80
N LEU A 62 17.27 0.29 7.79
CA LEU A 62 17.17 1.67 7.32
C LEU A 62 16.63 2.61 8.41
N LEU A 63 15.54 2.20 9.09
CA LEU A 63 14.96 2.97 10.18
C LEU A 63 15.94 3.11 11.36
N GLN A 64 16.66 2.04 11.70
CA GLN A 64 17.68 2.07 12.76
C GLN A 64 18.83 3.00 12.41
N TRP A 65 19.30 3.00 11.15
CA TRP A 65 20.34 3.91 10.68
C TRP A 65 19.90 5.38 10.75
N LEU A 66 18.62 5.65 10.47
CA LEU A 66 18.01 6.98 10.63
C LEU A 66 17.75 7.36 12.10
N GLY A 67 17.99 6.46 13.06
CA GLY A 67 17.67 6.69 14.47
C GLY A 67 16.16 6.71 14.78
N ILE A 68 15.34 6.14 13.90
CA ILE A 68 13.87 6.18 13.98
C ILE A 68 13.36 4.83 14.51
N SER A 69 12.49 4.87 15.52
CA SER A 69 11.80 3.67 15.99
C SER A 69 10.67 3.26 15.03
N LEU A 70 10.40 1.96 14.91
CA LEU A 70 9.28 1.47 14.10
C LEU A 70 7.93 2.05 14.57
N ALA A 71 7.78 2.27 15.88
CA ALA A 71 6.59 2.90 16.46
C ALA A 71 6.45 4.36 16.00
N SER A 72 7.54 5.13 16.01
CA SER A 72 7.57 6.51 15.53
C SER A 72 7.23 6.59 14.04
N PHE A 73 7.81 5.71 13.22
CA PHE A 73 7.52 5.63 11.79
C PHE A 73 6.05 5.32 11.52
N ARG A 74 5.46 4.34 12.22
CA ARG A 74 4.04 4.00 12.10
C ARG A 74 3.13 5.15 12.52
N ASN A 75 3.46 5.86 13.60
CA ASN A 75 2.68 7.00 14.06
C ASN A 75 2.72 8.15 13.05
N ALA A 76 3.90 8.50 12.53
CA ALA A 76 4.07 9.54 11.52
C ALA A 76 3.34 9.19 10.21
N GLY A 77 3.50 7.95 9.73
CA GLY A 77 2.79 7.47 8.53
C GLY A 77 1.27 7.46 8.73
N GLY A 78 0.78 7.09 9.91
CA GLY A 78 -0.64 7.15 10.24
C GLY A 78 -1.20 8.58 10.22
N ILE A 79 -0.48 9.54 10.81
CA ILE A 79 -0.85 10.96 10.77
C ILE A 79 -0.84 11.48 9.32
N MET A 80 0.16 11.13 8.53
CA MET A 80 0.24 11.51 7.12
C MET A 80 -0.94 10.96 6.31
N LEU A 81 -1.28 9.67 6.46
CA LEU A 81 -2.44 9.07 5.80
C LEU A 81 -3.75 9.72 6.25
N PHE A 82 -3.87 10.05 7.53
CA PHE A 82 -5.03 10.77 8.06
C PHE A 82 -5.17 12.16 7.43
N MET A 83 -4.07 12.90 7.29
CA MET A 83 -4.07 14.20 6.60
C MET A 83 -4.45 14.06 5.13
N ILE A 84 -3.88 13.09 4.41
CA ILE A 84 -4.23 12.81 3.00
C ILE A 84 -5.73 12.48 2.87
N ALA A 85 -6.27 11.69 3.79
CA ALA A 85 -7.69 11.35 3.79
C ALA A 85 -8.58 12.59 4.04
N ILE A 86 -8.19 13.47 4.96
CA ILE A 86 -8.88 14.76 5.17
C ILE A 86 -8.84 15.60 3.90
N ASP A 87 -7.67 15.75 3.28
CA ASP A 87 -7.51 16.54 2.06
C ASP A 87 -8.36 15.99 0.91
N MET A 88 -8.45 14.66 0.78
CA MET A 88 -9.31 13.99 -0.21
C MET A 88 -10.81 14.24 0.05
N VAL A 89 -11.27 14.21 1.31
CA VAL A 89 -12.69 14.40 1.65
C VAL A 89 -13.12 15.85 1.47
N PHE A 90 -12.27 16.81 1.84
CA PHE A 90 -12.61 18.23 1.78
C PHE A 90 -12.30 18.89 0.44
N GLU A 91 -11.83 18.10 -0.55
CA GLU A 91 -11.51 18.52 -1.93
C GLU A 91 -10.90 19.93 -1.98
N ARG A 92 -9.91 20.17 -1.11
CA ARG A 92 -9.02 21.31 -1.29
C ARG A 92 -8.11 20.94 -2.46
N ARG A 93 -8.52 21.34 -3.67
CA ARG A 93 -7.63 21.34 -4.82
C ARG A 93 -6.38 22.17 -4.54
#